data_AF-A0A7Z9IVI0-F1
#
_entry.id   AF-A0A7Z9IVI0-F1
#
_cell.length_a   1.000
_cell.length_b   1.000
_cell.length_c   1.000
_cell.angle_alpha   90.00
_cell.angle_beta   90.00
_cell.angle_gamma   90.00
#
_symmetry.space_group_name_H-M   'P 1'
#
loop_
_entity.id
_entity.type
_entity.pdbx_description
1 polymer ?
#
loop_
_entity_poly.entity_id
_entity_poly.type
_entity_poly.pdbx_seq_one_letter_code
_entity_poly.pdbx_strand_id
1 'polypeptide(L)' 'MQSRQLHLGAFMRPASIHPGAWRYPGAYPDANFNFQHMKYFAHK' A
#
# COMPACT_ATOMS: atom_id res chain seq x y z
N MET A 1 -17.43 -30.20 -5.94
CA MET A 1 -16.26 -29.45 -5.43
C MET A 1 -16.62 -27.98 -5.43
N GLN A 2 -16.45 -27.25 -4.32
CA GLN A 2 -16.61 -25.79 -4.35
C GLN A 2 -15.39 -25.13 -5.02
N SER A 3 -15.61 -24.08 -5.80
CA SER A 3 -14.51 -23.27 -6.34
C SER A 3 -13.83 -22.53 -5.20
N ARG A 4 -12.53 -22.77 -5.02
CA ARG A 4 -11.74 -21.99 -4.05
C ARG A 4 -11.32 -20.68 -4.72
N GLN A 5 -11.61 -19.56 -4.05
CA GLN A 5 -11.17 -18.22 -4.46
C GLN A 5 -10.04 -17.75 -3.56
N LEU A 6 -8.98 -17.19 -4.17
CA LEU A 6 -7.94 -16.49 -3.42
C LEU A 6 -8.41 -15.06 -3.12
N HIS A 7 -8.38 -14.68 -1.84
CA HIS A 7 -8.67 -13.33 -1.39
C HIS A 7 -7.35 -12.57 -1.22
N LEU A 8 -7.20 -11.47 -1.96
CA LEU A 8 -6.02 -10.61 -1.88
C LEU A 8 -6.37 -9.34 -1.09
N GLY A 9 -5.43 -8.89 -0.27
CA GLY A 9 -5.54 -7.64 0.48
C GLY A 9 -4.21 -6.90 0.49
N ALA A 10 -4.26 -5.57 0.44
CA ALA A 10 -3.10 -4.71 0.59
C ALA A 10 -3.04 -4.16 2.02
N PHE A 11 -1.85 -4.20 2.63
CA PHE A 11 -1.62 -3.61 3.94
C PHE A 11 -1.34 -2.12 3.79
N MET A 12 -2.31 -1.28 4.19
CA MET A 12 -2.32 0.15 3.85
C MET A 12 -1.57 1.04 4.87
N ARG A 13 -1.33 0.56 6.10
CA ARG A 13 -0.60 1.33 7.13
C ARG A 13 0.24 0.45 8.06
N PRO A 14 1.56 0.68 8.15
CA PRO A 14 2.36 1.52 7.25
C PRO A 14 2.27 1.05 5.79
N ALA A 15 2.36 2.00 4.85
CA ALA A 15 2.32 1.75 3.40
C ALA A 15 3.46 0.85 2.89
N SER A 16 4.49 0.61 3.72
CA SER A 16 5.54 -0.36 3.46
C SER A 16 6.03 -0.97 4.78
N ILE A 17 6.43 -2.25 4.71
CA ILE A 17 7.10 -2.97 5.80
C ILE A 17 8.60 -2.67 5.88
N HIS A 18 9.18 -2.10 4.83
CA HIS A 18 10.62 -1.84 4.78
C HIS A 18 10.92 -0.46 5.39
N PRO A 19 11.70 -0.36 6.49
CA PRO A 19 11.93 0.89 7.21
C PRO A 19 12.52 2.02 6.35
N GLY A 20 13.31 1.67 5.33
CA GLY A 20 13.93 2.62 4.39
C GLY A 20 13.17 2.85 3.09
N ALA A 21 11.94 2.35 2.94
CA ALA A 21 11.21 2.40 1.66
C ALA A 21 11.05 3.82 1.09
N TRP A 22 10.91 4.83 1.97
CA TRP A 22 10.77 6.24 1.61
C TRP A 22 11.99 6.82 0.86
N ARG A 23 13.16 6.17 0.91
CA ARG A 23 14.39 6.62 0.25
C ARG A 23 14.53 6.14 -1.18
N TYR A 24 13.69 5.21 -1.62
CA TYR A 24 13.79 4.64 -2.96
C TYR A 24 13.41 5.69 -4.02
N PRO A 25 14.18 5.84 -5.12
CA PRO A 25 13.81 6.76 -6.20
C PRO A 25 12.41 6.45 -6.76
N GLY A 26 11.51 7.44 -6.72
CA GLY A 26 10.11 7.28 -7.16
C GLY A 26 9.14 6.80 -6.08
N ALA A 27 9.59 6.56 -4.85
CA ALA A 27 8.69 6.34 -3.72
C ALA A 27 8.01 7.64 -3.26
N TYR A 28 6.87 7.50 -2.59
CA TYR A 28 6.23 8.59 -1.86
C TYR A 28 6.82 8.67 -0.45
N PRO A 29 7.68 9.67 -0.13
CA PRO A 29 8.33 9.72 1.19
C PRO A 29 7.34 10.01 2.33
N ASP A 30 6.19 10.61 2.02
CA ASP A 30 5.12 10.99 2.93
C ASP A 30 3.89 10.05 2.86
N ALA A 31 4.01 8.88 2.19
CA ALA A 31 2.91 7.94 1.94
C ALA A 31 2.03 7.61 3.17
N ASN A 32 2.63 7.55 4.36
CA ASN A 32 1.94 7.22 5.61
C ASN A 32 1.14 8.39 6.22
N PHE A 33 1.40 9.62 5.77
CA PHE A 33 0.88 10.87 6.34
C PHE A 33 0.12 11.73 5.34
N ASN A 34 0.10 11.35 4.06
CA ASN A 34 -0.58 12.07 3.00
C ASN A 34 -1.88 11.38 2.61
N PHE A 35 -3.00 12.03 2.93
CA PHE A 35 -4.33 11.50 2.64
C PHE A 35 -4.59 11.31 1.15
N GLN A 36 -4.07 12.18 0.27
CA GLN A 36 -4.27 12.05 -1.18
C GLN A 36 -3.58 10.79 -1.70
N HIS A 37 -2.37 10.48 -1.22
CA HIS A 37 -1.68 9.24 -1.55
C HIS A 37 -2.41 8.01 -1.02
N MET A 38 -2.87 8.04 0.23
CA MET A 38 -3.68 6.95 0.79
C MET A 38 -4.96 6.69 -0.01
N LYS A 39 -5.66 7.75 -0.42
CA LYS A 39 -6.84 7.66 -1.28
C LYS A 39 -6.50 7.06 -2.65
N TYR A 40 -5.37 7.47 -3.24
CA TYR A 40 -4.90 6.93 -4.50
C TYR A 40 -4.59 5.42 -4.41
N PHE A 41 -3.91 4.98 -3.35
CA PHE A 41 -3.58 3.56 -3.13
C PHE A 41 -4.81 2.66 -2.95
N ALA A 42 -5.90 3.20 -2.39
CA ALA A 42 -7.15 2.48 -2.14
C ALA A 42 -8.13 2.53 -3.32
N HIS A 43 -7.78 3.25 -4.39
CA HIS A 43 -8.65 3.38 -5.56
C HIS A 43 -8.74 2.05 -6.31
N LYS A 44 -9.91 1.80 -6.92
CA LYS A 44 -10.22 0.59 -7.68
C LYS A 44 -9.81 0.73 -9.13
#